data_AF-A0A7S2P025-F1
#
_entry.id   AF-A0A7S2P025-F1
#
_cell.length_a   1.000
_cell.length_b   1.000
_cell.length_c   1.000
_cell.angle_alpha   90.00
_cell.angle_beta   90.00
_cell.angle_gamma   90.00
#
_symmetry.space_group_name_H-M   'P 1'
#
loop_
_entity.id
_entity.type
_entity.pdbx_description
1 polymer ?
#
loop_
_entity_poly.entity_id
_entity_poly.type
_entity_poly.pdbx_seq_one_letter_code
_entity_poly.pdbx_strand_id
1 'polypeptide(L)'
;LTSNLLHRSHHACSASAVKSRVGDTTVMLVLPNEVTMTDVLSEEATLRRSEELAALQAYYDDALLPSLIPPSSSEDNRHQATIALEGPWFIQLGNLSLFGLGIPTLEIRLPSSYPFGNECPTPIIHNVMMNPQIKEELLQELQDMYDMELDVGIMWGERCREEISILEETYTAHQQIQQQDDDHRTALKAANDDDNDQEVQTFIPPATRYNQPI
;
A
#
# COMPACT_ATOMS: atom_id res chain seq x y z
N LEU A 1 17.69 41.40 -15.13
CA LEU A 1 16.26 41.06 -14.99
C LEU A 1 16.06 40.57 -13.56
N THR A 2 15.61 41.48 -12.71
CA THR A 2 15.38 41.33 -11.27
C THR A 2 13.95 40.83 -11.01
N SER A 3 13.78 39.83 -10.14
CA SER A 3 12.53 39.53 -9.40
C SER A 3 12.86 38.52 -8.30
N ASN A 4 12.88 38.96 -7.04
CA ASN A 4 11.81 38.87 -6.02
C ASN A 4 12.01 37.60 -5.15
N LEU A 5 12.74 37.65 -4.03
CA LEU A 5 12.34 38.18 -2.71
C LEU A 5 10.95 37.68 -2.27
N LEU A 6 10.93 36.54 -1.56
CA LEU A 6 9.93 36.26 -0.54
C LEU A 6 10.64 35.92 0.77
N HIS A 7 10.75 36.93 1.62
CA HIS A 7 10.96 36.78 3.06
C HIS A 7 9.70 36.16 3.65
N ARG A 8 9.82 35.02 4.34
CA ARG A 8 8.78 34.50 5.23
C ARG A 8 9.28 34.67 6.66
N SER A 9 8.61 35.55 7.39
CA SER A 9 8.89 35.92 8.78
C SER A 9 7.69 35.55 9.66
N HIS A 10 8.00 35.32 10.94
CA HIS A 10 7.12 35.14 12.12
C HIS A 10 6.45 33.75 12.27
N HIS A 11 6.33 33.13 13.43
CA HIS A 11 6.34 33.60 14.83
C HIS A 11 6.98 32.54 15.76
N ALA A 12 7.92 32.95 16.61
CA ALA A 12 8.26 32.21 17.82
C ALA A 12 7.26 32.60 18.91
N CYS A 13 6.45 31.65 19.39
CA CYS A 13 5.57 31.87 20.53
C CYS A 13 6.37 31.66 21.82
N SER A 14 6.70 32.77 22.49
CA SER A 14 7.39 32.83 23.77
C SER A 14 6.37 32.61 24.89
N ALA A 15 6.48 31.49 25.62
CA ALA A 15 5.67 31.25 26.82
C ALA A 15 6.25 32.05 27.99
N SER A 16 5.58 33.14 28.35
CA SER A 16 5.89 33.95 29.54
C SER A 16 5.13 33.41 30.74
N ALA A 17 5.82 32.75 31.67
CA ALA A 17 5.24 32.32 32.93
C ALA A 17 5.28 33.48 33.94
N VAL A 18 4.13 34.10 34.19
CA VAL A 18 3.94 35.11 35.24
C VAL A 18 3.82 34.39 36.58
N LYS A 19 4.82 34.55 37.45
CA LYS A 19 4.82 34.05 38.83
C LYS A 19 4.21 35.12 39.74
N SER A 20 2.92 35.01 40.04
CA SER A 20 2.27 35.80 41.09
C SER A 20 2.21 34.98 42.38
N ARG A 21 2.71 35.56 43.46
CA ARG A 21 2.81 34.94 44.80
C ARG A 21 2.01 35.80 45.76
N VAL A 22 0.82 35.36 46.17
CA VAL A 22 0.10 35.94 47.32
C VAL A 22 -0.74 34.85 48.01
N GLY A 23 -0.44 34.64 49.30
CA GLY A 23 -1.45 34.39 50.34
C GLY A 23 -1.95 32.96 50.54
N ASP A 24 -1.50 32.35 51.64
CA ASP A 24 -2.13 31.19 52.29
C ASP A 24 -3.64 31.39 52.50
N THR A 25 -4.44 30.42 52.04
CA THR A 25 -5.58 29.84 52.76
C THR A 25 -6.05 28.61 51.97
N THR A 26 -5.79 27.43 52.53
CA THR A 26 -6.26 26.15 52.02
C THR A 26 -7.78 26.05 52.09
N VAL A 27 -8.42 25.95 50.93
CA VAL A 27 -9.77 25.42 50.78
C VAL A 27 -9.69 24.35 49.69
N MET A 28 -9.66 23.07 50.08
CA MET A 28 -9.79 21.96 49.13
C MET A 28 -11.25 21.86 48.67
N LEU A 29 -11.59 22.65 47.66
CA LEU A 29 -12.73 22.39 46.80
C LEU A 29 -12.31 21.31 45.81
N VAL A 30 -12.83 20.09 45.99
CA VAL A 30 -12.77 19.05 44.96
C VAL A 30 -13.67 19.52 43.82
N LEU A 31 -13.07 20.15 42.81
CA LEU A 31 -13.76 20.53 41.58
C LEU A 31 -14.16 19.24 40.84
N PRO A 32 -15.39 19.16 40.29
CA PRO A 32 -15.74 18.06 39.41
C PRO A 32 -14.88 18.14 38.14
N ASN A 33 -14.31 16.99 37.76
CA ASN A 33 -13.45 16.75 36.61
C ASN A 33 -13.67 17.73 35.45
N GLU A 34 -12.65 18.55 35.17
CA GLU A 34 -12.49 19.17 33.86
C GLU A 34 -12.26 18.04 32.85
N VAL A 35 -13.31 17.65 32.13
CA VAL A 35 -13.15 16.86 30.90
C VAL A 35 -12.35 17.75 29.95
N THR A 36 -11.06 17.47 29.82
CA THR A 36 -10.19 18.20 28.92
C THR A 36 -10.67 17.98 27.48
N MET A 37 -10.76 19.03 26.67
CA MET A 37 -11.18 18.97 25.25
C MET A 37 -10.44 17.88 24.43
N THR A 38 -9.24 17.49 24.87
CA THR A 38 -8.44 16.40 24.31
C THR A 38 -9.09 15.02 24.45
N ASP A 39 -9.83 14.77 25.54
CA ASP A 39 -10.50 13.49 25.76
C ASP A 39 -11.72 13.34 24.85
N VAL A 40 -12.45 14.45 24.62
CA VAL A 40 -13.62 14.47 23.73
C VAL A 40 -13.21 14.15 22.28
N LEU A 41 -12.15 14.78 21.78
CA LEU A 41 -11.63 14.50 20.43
C LEU A 41 -11.07 13.07 20.30
N SER A 42 -10.52 12.50 21.39
CA SER A 42 -10.03 11.12 21.39
C SER A 42 -11.18 10.10 21.32
N GLU A 43 -12.27 10.31 22.04
CA GLU A 43 -13.45 9.43 21.98
C GLU A 43 -14.12 9.48 20.61
N GLU A 44 -14.25 10.68 20.04
CA GLU A 44 -14.80 10.87 18.70
C GLU A 44 -13.91 10.23 17.63
N ALA A 45 -12.58 10.34 17.74
CA ALA A 45 -11.65 9.72 16.80
C ALA A 45 -11.76 8.19 16.86
N THR A 46 -11.88 7.64 18.07
CA THR A 46 -12.10 6.21 18.30
C THR A 46 -13.40 5.75 17.65
N LEU A 47 -14.47 6.52 17.82
CA LEU A 47 -15.77 6.22 17.21
C LEU A 47 -15.67 6.22 15.68
N ARG A 48 -15.14 7.28 15.07
CA ARG A 48 -15.00 7.39 13.60
C ARG A 48 -14.17 6.25 13.01
N ARG A 49 -13.02 5.92 13.63
CA ARG A 49 -12.21 4.75 13.20
C ARG A 49 -13.00 3.45 13.32
N SER A 50 -13.84 3.31 14.35
CA SER A 50 -14.60 2.08 14.55
C SER A 50 -15.72 1.92 13.52
N GLU A 51 -16.35 3.03 13.12
CA GLU A 51 -17.33 3.08 12.03
C GLU A 51 -16.69 2.72 10.70
N GLU A 52 -15.55 3.32 10.38
CA GLU A 52 -14.81 3.03 9.16
C GLU A 52 -14.34 1.57 9.14
N LEU A 53 -13.80 1.05 10.25
CA LEU A 53 -13.39 -0.35 10.33
C LEU A 53 -14.57 -1.31 10.16
N ALA A 54 -15.74 -0.98 10.70
CA ALA A 54 -16.96 -1.76 10.50
C ALA A 54 -17.40 -1.72 9.02
N ALA A 55 -17.29 -0.55 8.36
CA ALA A 55 -17.55 -0.42 6.94
C ALA A 55 -16.57 -1.24 6.09
N LEU A 56 -15.28 -1.23 6.44
CA LEU A 56 -14.25 -2.05 5.81
C LEU A 56 -14.55 -3.55 5.95
N GLN A 57 -14.93 -3.99 7.15
CA GLN A 57 -15.30 -5.38 7.40
C GLN A 57 -16.52 -5.79 6.57
N ALA A 58 -17.55 -4.93 6.48
CA ALA A 58 -18.73 -5.19 5.68
C ALA A 58 -18.45 -5.18 4.16
N TYR A 59 -17.49 -4.37 3.71
CA TYR A 59 -17.18 -4.19 2.30
C TYR A 59 -16.22 -5.25 1.75
N TYR A 60 -15.13 -5.53 2.47
CA TYR A 60 -14.07 -6.44 2.02
C TYR A 60 -14.22 -7.86 2.55
N ASP A 61 -14.96 -8.06 3.65
CA ASP A 61 -15.15 -9.36 4.29
C ASP A 61 -13.80 -10.08 4.50
N ASP A 62 -13.60 -11.25 3.88
CA ASP A 62 -12.37 -12.04 3.95
C ASP A 62 -11.12 -11.35 3.37
N ALA A 63 -11.28 -10.31 2.54
CA ALA A 63 -10.16 -9.58 1.94
C ALA A 63 -9.52 -8.58 2.92
N LEU A 64 -10.13 -8.31 4.08
CA LEU A 64 -9.58 -7.46 5.13
C LEU A 64 -8.76 -8.30 6.11
N LEU A 65 -7.45 -8.06 6.17
CA LEU A 65 -6.51 -8.91 6.91
C LEU A 65 -6.20 -8.36 8.31
N PRO A 66 -6.05 -9.24 9.32
CA PRO A 66 -5.60 -8.85 10.65
C PRO A 66 -4.13 -8.43 10.63
N SER A 67 -3.76 -7.49 11.52
CA SER A 67 -2.41 -6.91 11.59
C SER A 67 -1.31 -7.88 12.07
N LEU A 68 -1.67 -9.09 12.49
CA LEU A 68 -0.76 -10.12 12.99
C LEU A 68 -1.11 -11.46 12.35
N ILE A 69 -0.14 -12.11 11.70
CA ILE A 69 -0.14 -13.57 11.58
C ILE A 69 -0.03 -14.07 13.03
N PRO A 70 -1.02 -14.77 13.60
CA PRO A 70 -0.88 -15.29 14.95
C PRO A 70 0.34 -16.23 14.99
N PRO A 71 1.22 -16.13 16.00
CA PRO A 71 2.25 -17.14 16.20
C PRO A 71 1.55 -18.48 16.36
N SER A 72 1.86 -19.38 15.43
CA SER A 72 1.47 -20.78 15.37
C SER A 72 1.28 -21.41 16.76
N SER A 73 0.05 -21.43 17.24
CA SER A 73 -0.35 -22.32 18.34
C SER A 73 -1.86 -22.57 18.33
N SER A 74 -2.22 -23.83 18.17
CA SER A 74 -3.55 -24.45 18.24
C SER A 74 -4.52 -24.14 17.10
N GLU A 75 -4.89 -25.18 16.36
CA GLU A 75 -5.79 -25.15 15.20
C GLU A 75 -7.28 -24.91 15.52
N ASP A 76 -7.63 -24.56 16.77
CA ASP A 76 -9.04 -24.53 17.21
C ASP A 76 -9.72 -23.14 17.23
N ASN A 77 -9.04 -22.06 16.84
CA ASN A 77 -9.62 -20.70 16.86
C ASN A 77 -9.40 -19.91 15.56
N ARG A 78 -9.77 -20.48 14.41
CA ARG A 78 -9.69 -19.80 13.09
C ARG A 78 -10.76 -18.69 12.89
N HIS A 79 -11.45 -18.24 13.94
CA HIS A 79 -12.60 -17.34 13.80
C HIS A 79 -12.49 -16.00 14.55
N GLN A 80 -11.32 -15.61 15.04
CA GLN A 80 -11.24 -14.29 15.69
C GLN A 80 -9.85 -13.66 15.70
N ALA A 81 -9.20 -13.59 14.54
CA ALA A 81 -8.14 -12.61 14.37
C ALA A 81 -8.81 -11.23 14.22
N THR A 82 -8.92 -10.49 15.34
CA THR A 82 -9.51 -9.14 15.34
C THR A 82 -8.55 -8.14 14.72
N ILE A 83 -9.04 -7.32 13.80
CA ILE A 83 -8.27 -6.22 13.20
C ILE A 83 -8.16 -5.10 14.24
N ALA A 84 -6.95 -4.57 14.40
CA ALA A 84 -6.68 -3.50 15.36
C ALA A 84 -7.29 -2.17 14.87
N LEU A 85 -8.00 -1.49 15.76
CA LEU A 85 -8.60 -0.18 15.48
C LEU A 85 -7.57 0.88 15.10
N GLU A 86 -6.41 0.85 15.77
CA GLU A 86 -5.29 1.78 15.55
C GLU A 86 -4.47 1.47 14.29
N GLY A 87 -4.80 0.39 13.60
CA GLY A 87 -4.04 -0.10 12.45
C GLY A 87 -2.69 -0.73 12.82
N PRO A 88 -1.84 -0.99 11.81
CA PRO A 88 -2.13 -0.81 10.39
C PRO A 88 -3.28 -1.69 9.89
N TRP A 89 -4.03 -1.19 8.91
CA TRP A 89 -5.08 -1.95 8.23
C TRP A 89 -4.55 -2.55 6.94
N PHE A 90 -4.87 -3.82 6.68
CA PHE A 90 -4.38 -4.56 5.53
C PHE A 90 -5.54 -5.00 4.64
N ILE A 91 -5.53 -4.61 3.38
CA ILE A 91 -6.59 -4.89 2.41
C ILE A 91 -5.98 -5.67 1.25
N GLN A 92 -6.46 -6.88 0.97
CA GLN A 92 -6.11 -7.59 -0.27
C GLN A 92 -6.72 -6.86 -1.46
N LEU A 93 -5.93 -6.65 -2.51
CA LEU A 93 -6.31 -5.84 -3.67
C LEU A 93 -6.65 -6.70 -4.90
N GLY A 94 -6.66 -8.01 -4.76
CA GLY A 94 -6.93 -8.95 -5.84
C GLY A 94 -6.91 -10.39 -5.33
N ASN A 95 -7.20 -11.33 -6.22
CA ASN A 95 -7.27 -12.75 -5.89
C ASN A 95 -6.09 -13.55 -6.46
N LEU A 96 -5.25 -12.90 -7.28
CA LEU A 96 -4.19 -13.57 -8.01
C LEU A 96 -2.82 -13.18 -7.45
N SER A 97 -1.97 -14.20 -7.34
CA SER A 97 -0.56 -13.97 -7.07
C SER A 97 0.11 -13.49 -8.35
N LEU A 98 0.40 -12.19 -8.43
CA LEU A 98 1.08 -11.62 -9.59
C LEU A 98 2.58 -11.95 -9.54
N PHE A 99 3.10 -12.52 -10.63
CA PHE A 99 4.53 -12.81 -10.81
C PHE A 99 5.15 -13.71 -9.72
N GLY A 100 4.33 -14.50 -9.01
CA GLY A 100 4.78 -15.33 -7.88
C GLY A 100 5.19 -14.55 -6.63
N LEU A 101 4.81 -13.26 -6.51
CA LEU A 101 5.13 -12.41 -5.37
C LEU A 101 4.11 -12.52 -4.22
N GLY A 102 3.03 -13.30 -4.40
CA GLY A 102 1.90 -13.36 -3.48
C GLY A 102 0.77 -12.41 -3.88
N ILE A 103 -0.27 -12.35 -3.05
CA ILE A 103 -1.46 -11.53 -3.29
C ILE A 103 -1.12 -10.06 -2.99
N PRO A 104 -1.36 -9.13 -3.93
CA PRO A 104 -1.17 -7.69 -3.71
C PRO A 104 -1.99 -7.20 -2.51
N THR A 105 -1.35 -6.44 -1.62
CA THR A 105 -1.97 -5.99 -0.36
C THR A 105 -1.65 -4.52 -0.11
N LEU A 106 -2.67 -3.72 0.21
CA LEU A 106 -2.52 -2.35 0.72
C LEU A 106 -2.42 -2.40 2.24
N GLU A 107 -1.34 -1.84 2.79
CA GLU A 107 -1.19 -1.50 4.20
C GLU A 107 -1.45 0.00 4.38
N ILE A 108 -2.37 0.34 5.27
CA ILE A 108 -2.67 1.73 5.66
C ILE A 108 -2.18 1.93 7.09
N ARG A 109 -1.13 2.74 7.26
CA ARG A 109 -0.64 3.13 8.59
C ARG A 109 -1.35 4.39 9.04
N LEU A 110 -2.10 4.28 10.13
CA LEU A 110 -2.84 5.38 10.70
C LEU A 110 -1.98 6.12 11.74
N PRO A 111 -1.80 7.44 11.62
CA PRO A 111 -1.22 8.23 12.69
C PRO A 111 -2.20 8.31 13.87
N SER A 112 -1.70 8.55 15.09
CA SER A 112 -2.54 8.66 16.29
C SER A 112 -3.55 9.81 16.22
N SER A 113 -3.35 10.76 15.33
CA SER A 113 -4.22 11.92 15.13
C SER A 113 -5.36 11.69 14.12
N TYR A 114 -5.32 10.61 13.33
CA TYR A 114 -6.38 10.26 12.38
C TYR A 114 -7.73 10.01 13.10
N PRO A 115 -8.89 10.42 12.56
CA PRO A 115 -9.11 11.08 11.27
C PRO A 115 -9.09 12.62 11.32
N PHE A 116 -8.92 13.22 12.50
CA PHE A 116 -9.03 14.68 12.69
C PHE A 116 -7.69 15.43 12.60
N GLY A 117 -6.59 14.70 12.47
CA GLY A 117 -5.24 15.25 12.40
C GLY A 117 -4.85 15.72 11.01
N ASN A 118 -3.97 16.70 10.96
CA ASN A 118 -3.31 17.13 9.71
C ASN A 118 -2.27 16.10 9.21
N GLU A 119 -1.92 15.11 10.04
CA GLU A 119 -1.01 14.04 9.63
C GLU A 119 -1.79 13.03 8.77
N CYS A 120 -1.36 12.87 7.52
CA CYS A 120 -1.98 11.94 6.58
C CYS A 120 -1.61 10.49 6.93
N PRO A 121 -2.55 9.53 6.80
CA PRO A 121 -2.22 8.11 6.78
C PRO A 121 -1.14 7.79 5.74
N THR A 122 -0.32 6.77 6.00
CA THR A 122 0.74 6.36 5.06
C THR A 122 0.31 5.09 4.32
N PRO A 123 0.07 5.14 2.99
CA PRO A 123 -0.21 3.96 2.19
C PRO A 123 1.08 3.22 1.81
N ILE A 124 1.05 1.90 1.85
CA ILE A 124 2.14 1.02 1.40
C ILE A 124 1.54 -0.16 0.65
N ILE A 125 2.01 -0.41 -0.58
CA ILE A 125 1.56 -1.56 -1.38
C ILE A 125 2.63 -2.65 -1.36
N HIS A 126 2.24 -3.85 -0.93
CA HIS A 126 3.04 -5.06 -0.86
C HIS A 126 2.74 -6.01 -2.02
N ASN A 127 3.69 -6.91 -2.30
CA ASN A 127 3.52 -8.05 -3.22
C ASN A 127 3.07 -7.65 -4.64
N VAL A 128 3.53 -6.49 -5.12
CA VAL A 128 3.21 -5.99 -6.46
C VAL A 128 4.48 -5.71 -7.25
N MET A 129 4.50 -6.18 -8.50
CA MET A 129 5.56 -5.85 -9.45
C MET A 129 5.04 -4.76 -10.38
N MET A 130 5.28 -3.51 -10.01
CA MET A 130 4.94 -2.34 -10.80
C MET A 130 6.16 -1.46 -11.03
N ASN A 131 6.12 -0.63 -12.07
CA ASN A 131 7.15 0.37 -12.29
C ASN A 131 7.25 1.27 -11.04
N PRO A 132 8.45 1.48 -10.47
CA PRO A 132 8.63 2.33 -9.30
C PRO A 132 8.05 3.74 -9.43
N GLN A 133 8.09 4.33 -10.63
CA GLN A 133 7.53 5.66 -10.89
C GLN A 133 6.00 5.64 -10.79
N ILE A 134 5.36 4.66 -11.41
CA ILE A 134 3.90 4.47 -11.34
C ILE A 134 3.47 4.21 -9.89
N LYS A 135 4.26 3.41 -9.14
CA LYS A 135 4.02 3.18 -7.72
C LYS A 135 4.05 4.47 -6.92
N GLU A 136 5.08 5.29 -7.13
CA GLU A 136 5.24 6.56 -6.42
C GLU A 136 4.11 7.55 -6.77
N GLU A 137 3.73 7.64 -8.05
CA GLU A 137 2.59 8.44 -8.51
C GLU A 137 1.27 7.99 -7.86
N LEU A 138 1.00 6.69 -7.83
CA LEU A 138 -0.19 6.14 -7.16
C LEU A 138 -0.17 6.46 -5.67
N LEU A 139 0.94 6.22 -4.97
CA LEU A 139 1.03 6.50 -3.53
C LEU A 139 0.89 7.99 -3.20
N GLN A 140 1.40 8.87 -4.07
CA GLN A 140 1.21 10.31 -3.95
C GLN A 140 -0.24 10.71 -4.19
N GLU A 141 -0.88 10.14 -5.22
CA GLU A 141 -2.31 10.38 -5.50
C GLU A 141 -3.18 9.99 -4.30
N LEU A 142 -2.92 8.85 -3.66
CA LEU A 142 -3.63 8.45 -2.44
C LEU A 142 -3.50 9.50 -1.33
N GLN A 143 -2.29 10.01 -1.11
CA GLN A 143 -2.04 11.06 -0.11
C GLN A 143 -2.72 12.38 -0.48
N ASP A 144 -2.74 12.73 -1.77
CA ASP A 144 -3.38 13.96 -2.26
C ASP A 144 -4.92 13.90 -2.15
N MET A 145 -5.51 12.70 -2.14
CA MET A 145 -6.94 12.50 -1.89
C MET A 145 -7.33 12.60 -0.41
N TYR A 146 -6.36 12.62 0.52
CA TYR A 146 -6.65 12.73 1.93
C TYR A 146 -7.14 14.15 2.28
N ASP A 147 -8.26 14.21 2.98
CA ASP A 147 -8.71 15.37 3.72
C ASP A 147 -9.08 14.93 5.14
N MET A 148 -9.06 15.87 6.09
CA MET A 148 -9.48 15.56 7.46
C MET A 148 -10.93 15.05 7.46
N GLU A 149 -11.24 14.18 8.42
CA GLU A 149 -12.57 13.57 8.61
C GLU A 149 -12.98 12.56 7.52
N LEU A 150 -12.17 12.40 6.46
CA LEU A 150 -12.44 11.50 5.35
C LEU A 150 -11.95 10.07 5.64
N ASP A 151 -12.84 9.11 5.40
CA ASP A 151 -12.57 7.68 5.51
C ASP A 151 -11.74 7.22 4.30
N VAL A 152 -10.50 6.80 4.53
CA VAL A 152 -9.54 6.47 3.47
C VAL A 152 -9.58 5.00 3.07
N GLY A 153 -10.05 4.10 3.94
CA GLY A 153 -9.85 2.67 3.79
C GLY A 153 -10.47 2.11 2.50
N ILE A 154 -11.77 2.36 2.28
CA ILE A 154 -12.44 1.90 1.06
C ILE A 154 -11.93 2.66 -0.16
N MET A 155 -11.85 4.00 -0.05
CA MET A 155 -11.45 4.87 -1.17
C MET A 155 -10.08 4.51 -1.73
N TRP A 156 -9.07 4.37 -0.86
CA TRP A 156 -7.71 4.02 -1.28
C TRP A 156 -7.62 2.57 -1.77
N GLY A 157 -8.35 1.66 -1.12
CA GLY A 157 -8.40 0.26 -1.54
C GLY A 157 -8.94 0.10 -2.96
N GLU A 158 -10.04 0.78 -3.29
CA GLU A 158 -10.62 0.75 -4.64
C GLU A 158 -9.71 1.40 -5.68
N ARG A 159 -9.14 2.57 -5.39
CA ARG A 159 -8.19 3.22 -6.31
C ARG A 159 -6.99 2.33 -6.63
N CYS A 160 -6.49 1.61 -5.62
CA CYS A 160 -5.42 0.63 -5.79
C CYS A 160 -5.86 -0.61 -6.59
N ARG A 161 -7.08 -1.11 -6.36
CA ARG A 161 -7.67 -2.23 -7.12
C ARG A 161 -7.79 -1.90 -8.60
N GLU A 162 -8.21 -0.69 -8.94
CA GLU A 162 -8.27 -0.22 -10.34
C GLU A 162 -6.88 -0.28 -11.00
N GLU A 163 -5.86 0.27 -10.35
CA GLU A 163 -4.49 0.27 -10.90
C GLU A 163 -3.93 -1.14 -11.07
N ILE A 164 -4.17 -2.01 -10.09
CA ILE A 164 -3.72 -3.40 -10.14
C ILE A 164 -4.46 -4.16 -11.23
N SER A 165 -5.77 -3.97 -11.40
CA SER A 165 -6.55 -4.61 -12.47
C SER A 165 -5.96 -4.33 -13.85
N ILE A 166 -5.53 -3.09 -14.12
CA ILE A 166 -4.88 -2.71 -15.38
C ILE A 166 -3.57 -3.48 -15.60
N LEU A 167 -2.79 -3.68 -14.52
CA LEU A 167 -1.56 -4.48 -14.57
C LEU A 167 -1.85 -5.97 -14.82
N GLU A 168 -2.89 -6.52 -14.18
CA GLU A 168 -3.31 -7.92 -14.38
C GLU A 168 -3.77 -8.19 -15.81
N GLU A 169 -4.58 -7.30 -16.39
CA GLU A 169 -5.02 -7.37 -17.78
C GLU A 169 -3.85 -7.29 -18.75
N THR A 170 -2.92 -6.37 -18.50
CA THR A 170 -1.71 -6.24 -19.32
C THR A 170 -0.87 -7.52 -19.23
N TYR A 171 -0.67 -8.07 -18.05
CA TYR A 171 0.13 -9.28 -17.85
C TYR A 171 -0.48 -10.52 -18.54
N THR A 172 -1.77 -10.73 -18.34
CA THR A 172 -2.50 -11.86 -18.96
C THR A 172 -2.49 -11.78 -20.48
N ALA A 173 -2.63 -10.58 -21.06
CA ALA A 173 -2.51 -10.38 -22.50
C ALA A 173 -1.12 -10.78 -23.03
N HIS A 174 -0.04 -10.43 -22.32
CA HIS A 174 1.32 -10.83 -22.72
C HIS A 174 1.54 -12.34 -22.63
N GLN A 175 0.96 -13.02 -21.64
CA GLN A 175 1.04 -14.49 -21.54
C GLN A 175 0.31 -15.20 -22.69
N GLN A 176 -0.87 -14.71 -23.08
CA GLN A 176 -1.64 -15.32 -24.17
C GLN A 176 -0.93 -15.20 -25.53
N ILE A 177 -0.25 -14.08 -25.78
CA ILE A 177 0.55 -13.89 -27.01
C ILE A 177 1.73 -14.87 -27.04
N GLN A 178 2.43 -15.06 -25.92
CA GLN A 178 3.54 -16.02 -25.84
C GLN A 178 3.09 -17.47 -26.05
N GLN A 179 1.94 -17.86 -25.49
CA GLN A 179 1.41 -19.21 -25.69
C GLN A 179 0.97 -19.47 -27.14
N GLN A 180 0.38 -18.49 -27.82
CA GLN A 180 0.04 -18.64 -29.25
C GLN A 180 1.26 -18.75 -30.15
N ASP A 181 2.34 -18.03 -29.86
CA ASP A 181 3.59 -18.14 -30.64
C ASP A 181 4.30 -19.48 -30.43
N ASP A 182 4.27 -20.02 -29.20
CA ASP A 182 4.84 -21.34 -28.89
C ASP A 182 4.00 -22.48 -29.50
N ASP A 183 2.68 -22.38 -29.51
CA ASP A 183 1.80 -23.33 -30.20
C ASP A 183 1.98 -23.27 -31.73
N HIS A 184 2.15 -22.07 -32.31
CA HIS A 184 2.46 -21.93 -33.74
C HIS A 184 3.84 -22.49 -34.11
N ARG A 185 4.87 -22.27 -33.29
CA ARG A 185 6.20 -22.87 -33.50
C ARG A 185 6.17 -24.39 -33.36
N THR A 186 5.41 -24.92 -32.41
CA THR A 186 5.31 -26.36 -32.19
C THR A 186 4.50 -27.04 -33.29
N ALA A 187 3.44 -26.41 -33.78
CA ALA A 187 2.66 -26.87 -34.95
C ALA A 187 3.49 -26.85 -36.26
N LEU A 188 4.33 -25.82 -36.47
CA LEU A 188 5.26 -25.77 -37.61
C LEU A 188 6.38 -26.80 -37.51
N LYS A 189 6.74 -27.26 -36.30
CA LYS A 189 7.73 -28.30 -36.09
C LYS A 189 7.14 -29.71 -36.29
N ALA A 190 5.91 -29.94 -35.81
CA ALA A 190 5.20 -31.20 -36.01
C ALA A 190 4.76 -31.43 -37.47
N ALA A 191 4.55 -30.37 -38.26
CA ALA A 191 4.24 -30.48 -39.69
C ALA A 191 5.46 -30.78 -40.58
N ASN A 192 6.69 -30.74 -40.03
CA ASN A 192 7.94 -31.03 -40.75
C ASN A 192 8.54 -32.41 -40.41
N ASP A 193 7.93 -33.18 -39.50
CA ASP A 193 8.43 -34.49 -39.05
C ASP A 193 7.77 -35.69 -39.76
N ASP A 194 7.04 -35.47 -40.86
CA ASP A 194 6.39 -36.55 -41.64
C ASP A 194 6.85 -36.64 -43.09
N ASP A 195 7.98 -36.03 -43.46
CA ASP A 195 8.64 -36.42 -44.70
C ASP A 195 10.14 -36.12 -44.69
N ASN A 196 10.89 -37.11 -45.17
CA ASN A 196 12.27 -37.02 -45.67
C ASN A 196 13.41 -37.38 -44.71
N ASP A 197 13.65 -38.70 -44.62
CA ASP A 197 14.98 -39.32 -44.60
C ASP A 197 15.86 -38.74 -45.72
N GLN A 198 16.55 -37.62 -45.50
CA GLN A 198 17.82 -37.30 -46.18
C GLN A 198 18.75 -36.52 -45.25
N GLU A 199 19.82 -37.20 -44.82
CA GLU A 199 21.00 -36.58 -44.19
C GLU A 199 21.52 -35.42 -45.04
N VAL A 200 21.35 -34.18 -44.57
CA VAL A 200 22.13 -33.04 -45.04
C VAL A 200 23.06 -32.60 -43.92
N GLN A 201 24.26 -33.17 -43.98
CA GLN A 201 25.40 -32.83 -43.14
C GLN A 201 25.88 -31.41 -43.48
N THR A 202 25.45 -30.40 -42.71
CA THR A 202 25.98 -29.04 -42.86
C THR A 202 27.42 -28.98 -42.36
N PHE A 203 28.36 -28.90 -43.31
CA PHE A 203 29.77 -28.63 -43.07
C PHE A 203 29.94 -27.26 -42.41
N ILE A 204 30.31 -27.24 -41.14
CA ILE A 204 30.90 -26.06 -40.49
C ILE A 204 32.40 -26.12 -40.77
N PRO A 205 32.99 -25.23 -41.60
CA PRO A 205 34.44 -25.18 -41.75
C PRO A 205 35.06 -24.70 -40.42
N PRO A 206 36.18 -25.31 -39.97
CA PRO A 206 36.85 -24.88 -38.75
C PRO A 206 37.43 -23.48 -38.96
N ALA A 207 37.03 -22.54 -38.10
CA ALA A 207 37.61 -21.20 -38.06
C ALA A 207 39.10 -21.31 -37.70
N THR A 208 39.94 -21.20 -38.71
CA THR A 208 41.39 -21.11 -38.59
C THR A 208 41.75 -19.81 -37.87
N ARG A 209 42.50 -19.95 -36.77
CA ARG A 209 43.28 -18.89 -36.12
C ARG A 209 44.04 -18.08 -37.17
N TYR A 210 43.95 -16.74 -37.17
CA TYR A 210 45.07 -15.87 -37.54
C TYR A 210 44.79 -14.36 -37.23
N ASN A 211 45.74 -13.78 -36.48
CA ASN A 211 46.20 -12.37 -36.44
C ASN A 211 45.40 -11.25 -35.73
N GLN A 212 45.91 -10.88 -34.53
CA GLN A 212 45.93 -9.49 -34.03
C GLN A 212 47.23 -8.80 -34.48
N PRO A 213 47.24 -7.50 -34.81
CA PRO A 213 48.46 -6.70 -34.92
C PRO A 213 48.90 -6.12 -33.56
N ILE A 214 50.22 -5.90 -33.45
CA ILE A 214 50.99 -5.38 -32.31
C ILE A 214 50.69 -3.90 -32.07
#